data_AF-A0A0G4M9Z8-F1
#
_entry.id   AF-A0A0G4M9Z8-F1
#
_cell.length_a   1.000
_cell.length_b   1.000
_cell.length_c   1.000
_cell.angle_alpha   90.00
_cell.angle_beta   90.00
_cell.angle_gamma   90.00
#
_symmetry.space_group_name_H-M   'P 1'
#
loop_
_entity.id
_entity.type
_entity.pdbx_description
1 polymer ?
#
loop_
_entity_poly.entity_id
_entity_poly.type
_entity_poly.pdbx_seq_one_letter_code
_entity_poly.pdbx_strand_id
1 'polypeptide(L)'
;IEFSKEDTENLVKVARTSLGSKIVSKSHDQFANIAVDAVLSVADLERKDVDFELIKVDGKVGGALEDSVLVKGVIIDKDFSHPQMPSEVKDAKIAILTCAFEPPKPKTKHKLDITSVEEFKKLQNYEREKFIEMIQQIKDTGANLAICQWGFDDEANHLLLQNKLPAVRWVGGPEIELVAIATNGRIVPRFEDLKAEKLGRAGIVREMSFGTTREKMLVIEECANTRAVT
;
A
#
# COMPACT_ATOMS: atom_id res chain seq x y z
N ILE A 1 -21.13 -2.21 30.56
CA ILE A 1 -21.10 -0.83 30.02
C ILE A 1 -21.98 -0.88 28.79
N GLU A 2 -23.14 -0.24 28.81
CA GLU A 2 -23.92 -0.07 27.57
C GLU A 2 -23.12 0.85 26.65
N PHE A 3 -22.92 0.43 25.41
CA PHE A 3 -22.26 1.22 24.40
C PHE A 3 -23.12 1.18 23.14
N SER A 4 -23.31 2.34 22.52
CA SER A 4 -23.92 2.49 21.21
C SER A 4 -22.86 3.02 20.24
N LYS A 5 -23.14 2.97 18.94
CA LYS A 5 -22.23 3.53 17.92
C LYS A 5 -22.07 5.06 18.05
N GLU A 6 -22.96 5.70 18.80
CA GLU A 6 -23.06 7.16 18.96
C GLU A 6 -22.54 7.61 20.34
N ASP A 7 -22.65 6.78 21.39
CA ASP A 7 -22.14 7.06 22.73
C ASP A 7 -20.80 6.37 23.00
N THR A 8 -19.73 7.00 22.52
CA THR A 8 -18.35 6.50 22.69
C THR A 8 -17.67 7.05 23.94
N GLU A 9 -18.29 8.02 24.66
CA GLU A 9 -17.69 8.66 25.84
C GLU A 9 -17.24 7.68 26.91
N ASN A 10 -18.03 6.64 27.16
CA ASN A 10 -17.70 5.64 28.17
C ASN A 10 -16.49 4.81 27.75
N LEU A 11 -16.34 4.51 26.45
CA LEU A 11 -15.18 3.81 25.90
C LEU A 11 -13.92 4.69 26.00
N VAL A 12 -14.04 5.98 25.70
CA VAL A 12 -12.94 6.94 25.84
C VAL A 12 -12.50 7.07 27.29
N LYS A 13 -13.43 7.15 28.25
CA LYS A 13 -13.12 7.19 29.69
C LYS A 13 -12.35 5.93 30.14
N VAL A 14 -12.74 4.75 29.66
CA VAL A 14 -12.03 3.49 29.95
C VAL A 14 -10.64 3.50 29.33
N ALA A 15 -10.51 3.85 28.05
CA ALA A 15 -9.22 3.93 27.36
C ALA A 15 -8.26 4.93 28.03
N ARG A 16 -8.78 6.10 28.43
CA ARG A 16 -8.07 7.12 29.21
C ARG A 16 -7.53 6.56 30.52
N THR A 17 -8.36 5.82 31.26
CA THR A 17 -7.95 5.19 32.52
C THR A 17 -6.82 4.18 32.30
N SER A 18 -6.86 3.41 31.22
CA SER A 18 -5.80 2.45 30.87
C SER A 18 -4.50 3.10 30.38
N LEU A 19 -4.56 4.28 29.75
CA LEU A 19 -3.40 5.01 29.23
C LEU A 19 -2.75 5.92 30.28
N GLY A 20 -3.48 6.33 31.31
CA GLY A 20 -3.01 7.29 32.33
C GLY A 20 -1.78 6.85 33.12
N SER A 21 -1.53 5.55 33.25
CA SER A 21 -0.35 4.99 33.94
C SER A 21 0.87 4.76 33.03
N LYS A 22 0.80 5.11 31.74
CA LYS A 22 1.85 4.87 30.74
C LYS A 22 2.53 6.17 30.30
N ILE A 23 3.61 6.04 29.52
CA ILE A 23 4.38 7.16 28.93
C ILE A 23 3.49 8.15 28.15
N VAL A 24 2.38 7.66 27.61
CA VAL A 24 1.41 8.43 26.81
C VAL A 24 0.51 9.34 27.68
N SER A 25 0.73 9.40 29.00
CA SER A 25 -0.06 10.22 29.93
C SER A 25 -0.09 11.71 29.61
N LYS A 26 0.85 12.23 28.81
CA LYS A 26 0.81 13.63 28.36
C LYS A 26 -0.24 13.90 27.28
N SER A 27 -0.51 12.94 26.40
CA SER A 27 -1.42 13.06 25.25
C SER A 27 -2.51 11.99 25.26
N HIS A 28 -2.86 11.48 26.45
CA HIS A 28 -3.74 10.33 26.60
C HIS A 28 -5.15 10.56 26.06
N ASP A 29 -5.63 11.81 26.02
CA ASP A 29 -6.94 12.15 25.45
C ASP A 29 -6.96 11.91 23.92
N GLN A 30 -5.91 12.31 23.20
CA GLN A 30 -5.77 12.06 21.76
C GLN A 30 -5.66 10.57 21.45
N PHE A 31 -4.79 9.84 22.16
CA PHE A 31 -4.62 8.41 21.95
C PHE A 31 -5.85 7.60 22.36
N ALA A 32 -6.61 8.03 23.38
CA ALA A 32 -7.87 7.40 23.74
C ALA A 32 -8.91 7.54 22.62
N ASN A 33 -9.04 8.73 22.03
CA ASN A 33 -9.95 8.96 20.90
C ASN A 33 -9.52 8.13 19.68
N ILE A 34 -8.23 8.14 19.31
CA ILE A 34 -7.69 7.35 18.19
C ILE A 34 -7.97 5.86 18.37
N ALA A 35 -7.70 5.32 19.56
CA ALA A 35 -7.89 3.89 19.84
C ALA A 35 -9.37 3.49 19.73
N VAL A 36 -10.28 4.32 20.27
CA VAL A 36 -11.72 4.06 20.20
C VAL A 36 -12.21 4.15 18.74
N ASP A 37 -11.80 5.17 18.00
CA ASP A 37 -12.18 5.34 16.59
C ASP A 37 -11.64 4.22 15.69
N ALA A 38 -10.40 3.77 15.93
CA ALA A 38 -9.81 2.65 15.21
C ALA A 38 -10.61 1.36 15.43
N VAL A 39 -10.89 1.01 16.69
CA VAL A 39 -11.66 -0.18 17.04
C VAL A 39 -13.07 -0.12 16.46
N LEU A 40 -13.75 1.02 16.56
CA LEU A 40 -15.12 1.18 16.02
C LEU A 40 -15.18 1.11 14.49
N SER A 41 -14.10 1.48 13.80
CA SER A 41 -14.03 1.40 12.34
C SER A 41 -13.95 -0.05 11.84
N VAL A 42 -13.35 -0.94 12.64
CA VAL A 42 -13.13 -2.35 12.29
C VAL A 42 -14.16 -3.27 12.92
N ALA A 43 -14.73 -2.91 14.07
CA ALA A 43 -15.61 -3.75 14.87
C ALA A 43 -16.85 -4.21 14.09
N ASP A 44 -17.10 -5.52 14.16
CA ASP A 44 -18.37 -6.09 13.74
C ASP A 44 -19.34 -6.09 14.93
N LEU A 45 -20.34 -5.21 14.89
CA LEU A 45 -21.28 -5.01 15.99
C LEU A 45 -22.26 -6.19 16.16
N GLU A 46 -22.49 -6.98 15.10
CA GLU A 46 -23.38 -8.15 15.18
C GLU A 46 -22.68 -9.31 15.89
N ARG A 47 -21.41 -9.54 15.55
CA ARG A 47 -20.57 -10.56 16.18
C ARG A 47 -19.93 -10.11 17.49
N LYS A 48 -19.91 -8.80 17.75
CA LYS A 48 -19.16 -8.16 18.85
C LYS A 48 -17.70 -8.60 18.84
N ASP A 49 -17.13 -8.70 17.65
CA ASP A 49 -15.77 -9.16 17.42
C ASP A 49 -14.96 -8.08 16.72
N VAL A 50 -13.67 -8.03 17.03
CA VAL A 50 -12.74 -7.04 16.49
C VAL A 50 -11.54 -7.81 15.97
N ASP A 51 -11.36 -7.75 14.65
CA ASP A 51 -10.21 -8.35 14.02
C ASP A 51 -9.01 -7.39 14.09
N PHE A 52 -8.01 -7.75 14.90
CA PHE A 52 -6.81 -6.94 15.06
C PHE A 52 -5.91 -6.96 13.81
N GLU A 53 -6.08 -7.93 12.90
CA GLU A 53 -5.29 -7.96 11.66
C GLU A 53 -5.62 -6.79 10.73
N LEU A 54 -6.81 -6.21 10.87
CA LEU A 54 -7.27 -5.04 10.10
C LEU A 54 -6.82 -3.70 10.67
N ILE A 55 -6.20 -3.70 11.86
CA ILE A 55 -5.64 -2.52 12.51
C ILE A 55 -4.12 -2.62 12.42
N LYS A 56 -3.51 -1.85 11.52
CA LYS A 56 -2.05 -1.73 11.45
C LYS A 56 -1.62 -0.66 12.46
N VAL A 57 -0.55 -0.89 13.21
CA VAL A 57 0.07 0.15 14.04
C VAL A 57 1.43 0.44 13.44
N ASP A 58 1.54 1.59 12.76
CA ASP A 58 2.79 2.05 12.16
C ASP A 58 3.38 3.18 13.01
N GLY A 59 4.66 3.06 13.36
CA GLY A 59 5.31 3.96 14.29
C GLY A 59 6.65 4.41 13.74
N LYS A 60 6.78 5.71 13.49
CA LYS A 60 8.04 6.30 13.03
C LYS A 60 8.60 7.36 13.94
N VAL A 61 9.92 7.35 14.01
CA VAL A 61 10.71 8.26 14.83
C VAL A 61 10.89 9.58 14.10
N GLY A 62 10.93 10.69 14.85
CA GLY A 62 11.25 12.01 14.29
C GLY A 62 10.18 13.09 14.45
N GLY A 63 9.10 12.82 15.20
CA GLY A 63 8.05 13.77 15.58
C GLY A 63 7.72 13.74 17.07
N ALA A 64 6.75 14.57 17.49
CA ALA A 64 6.19 14.54 18.82
C ALA A 64 5.09 13.47 18.94
N LEU A 65 4.78 13.04 20.18
CA LEU A 65 3.65 12.14 20.42
C LEU A 65 2.30 12.73 19.96
N GLU A 66 2.22 14.06 19.94
CA GLU A 66 1.03 14.82 19.52
C GLU A 66 0.80 14.79 18.00
N ASP A 67 1.81 14.42 17.20
CA ASP A 67 1.72 14.34 15.74
C ASP A 67 1.07 13.03 15.25
N SER A 68 0.69 12.14 16.18
CA SER A 68 0.06 10.85 15.85
C SER A 68 -1.37 11.05 15.37
N VAL A 69 -1.69 10.48 14.21
CA VAL A 69 -3.00 10.61 13.55
C VAL A 69 -3.55 9.24 13.21
N LEU A 70 -4.87 9.09 13.25
CA LEU A 70 -5.56 7.93 12.72
C LEU A 70 -5.74 8.09 11.21
N VAL A 71 -5.21 7.14 10.44
CA VAL A 71 -5.42 7.09 8.99
C VAL A 71 -6.51 6.07 8.68
N LYS A 72 -7.61 6.55 8.08
CA LYS A 72 -8.71 5.71 7.59
C LYS A 72 -8.33 5.10 6.23
N GLY A 73 -7.41 4.14 6.29
CA GLY A 73 -6.87 3.45 5.14
C GLY A 73 -5.59 2.71 5.49
N VAL A 74 -4.68 2.60 4.53
CA VAL A 74 -3.43 1.84 4.68
C VAL A 74 -2.24 2.75 4.44
N ILE A 75 -1.29 2.71 5.37
CA ILE A 75 0.02 3.33 5.21
C ILE A 75 1.03 2.28 4.80
N ILE A 76 1.80 2.58 3.77
CA ILE A 76 2.94 1.79 3.30
C ILE A 76 4.20 2.61 3.56
N ASP A 77 5.17 2.00 4.25
CA ASP A 77 6.48 2.61 4.52
C ASP A 77 7.40 2.50 3.29
N LYS A 78 6.89 2.98 2.15
CA LYS A 78 7.57 3.03 0.87
C LYS A 78 7.16 4.28 0.10
N ASP A 79 8.12 4.81 -0.60
CA ASP A 79 8.03 5.93 -1.51
C ASP A 79 7.78 5.44 -2.95
N PHE A 80 7.37 6.36 -3.83
CA PHE A 80 7.23 6.04 -5.24
C PHE A 80 8.56 5.62 -5.83
N SER A 81 8.52 4.70 -6.79
CA SER A 81 9.72 4.06 -7.30
C SER A 81 10.65 5.02 -8.05
N HIS A 82 10.12 6.12 -8.60
CA HIS A 82 10.89 7.17 -9.25
C HIS A 82 10.50 8.57 -8.71
N PRO A 83 11.44 9.47 -8.40
CA PRO A 83 11.16 10.79 -7.81
C PRO A 83 10.42 11.77 -8.73
N GLN A 84 10.28 11.44 -10.02
CA GLN A 84 9.53 12.22 -11.00
C GLN A 84 8.08 11.73 -11.15
N MET A 85 7.71 10.65 -10.46
CA MET A 85 6.32 10.22 -10.40
C MET A 85 5.48 11.24 -9.62
N PRO A 86 4.18 11.35 -9.92
CA PRO A 86 3.30 12.26 -9.20
C PRO A 86 3.22 11.87 -7.72
N SER A 87 3.38 12.84 -6.82
CA SER A 87 3.24 12.63 -5.37
C SER A 87 1.79 12.40 -4.93
N GLU A 88 0.81 12.64 -5.82
CA GLU A 88 -0.61 12.44 -5.54
C GLU A 88 -1.32 11.84 -6.76
N VAL A 89 -2.13 10.82 -6.52
CA VAL A 89 -2.98 10.15 -7.52
C VAL A 89 -4.42 10.16 -7.00
N LYS A 90 -5.32 10.82 -7.74
CA LYS A 90 -6.77 10.85 -7.47
C LYS A 90 -7.51 9.76 -8.25
N ASP A 91 -8.61 9.26 -7.69
CA ASP A 91 -9.42 8.15 -8.23
C ASP A 91 -8.53 6.94 -8.58
N ALA A 92 -7.78 6.48 -7.58
CA ALA A 92 -6.77 5.45 -7.73
C ALA A 92 -7.41 4.07 -8.02
N LYS A 93 -7.12 3.53 -9.21
CA LYS A 93 -7.33 2.15 -9.62
C LYS A 93 -6.02 1.40 -9.52
N ILE A 94 -5.90 0.61 -8.45
CA ILE A 94 -4.65 0.05 -7.99
C ILE A 94 -4.52 -1.39 -8.49
N ALA A 95 -3.45 -1.66 -9.24
CA ALA A 95 -3.05 -3.01 -9.60
C ALA A 95 -2.16 -3.58 -8.49
N ILE A 96 -2.66 -4.60 -7.79
CA ILE A 96 -1.96 -5.26 -6.70
C ILE A 96 -1.27 -6.51 -7.25
N LEU A 97 0.05 -6.47 -7.36
CA LEU A 97 0.85 -7.45 -8.09
C LEU A 97 1.82 -8.19 -7.16
N THR A 98 1.81 -9.52 -7.22
CA THR A 98 2.82 -10.37 -6.58
C THR A 98 3.77 -11.01 -7.59
N CYS A 99 3.59 -10.76 -8.89
CA CYS A 99 4.56 -11.10 -9.92
C CYS A 99 5.76 -10.15 -9.89
N ALA A 100 6.93 -10.68 -10.20
CA ALA A 100 8.11 -9.87 -10.46
C ALA A 100 7.95 -9.14 -11.80
N PHE A 101 8.25 -7.84 -11.82
CA PHE A 101 8.33 -7.06 -13.04
C PHE A 101 9.71 -7.26 -13.66
N GLU A 102 9.93 -8.47 -14.19
CA GLU A 102 11.19 -8.91 -14.80
C GLU A 102 10.90 -9.79 -16.02
N PRO A 103 11.84 -9.87 -16.99
CA PRO A 103 11.73 -10.83 -18.07
C PRO A 103 11.60 -12.24 -17.48
N PRO A 104 10.73 -13.09 -18.05
CA PRO A 104 10.41 -14.38 -17.46
C PRO A 104 11.67 -15.27 -17.42
N LYS A 105 12.24 -15.39 -16.22
CA LYS A 105 13.36 -16.29 -15.96
C LYS A 105 12.79 -17.68 -15.63
N PRO A 106 13.24 -18.75 -16.31
CA PRO A 106 12.87 -20.10 -15.91
C PRO A 106 13.33 -20.35 -14.48
N LYS A 107 12.49 -21.02 -13.67
CA LYS A 107 12.80 -21.33 -12.25
C LYS A 107 13.98 -22.31 -12.10
N THR A 108 14.34 -23.00 -13.17
CA THR A 108 15.50 -23.91 -13.24
C THR A 108 16.77 -23.12 -13.56
N LYS A 109 17.93 -23.61 -13.08
CA LYS A 109 19.24 -23.04 -13.46
C LYS A 109 19.38 -23.03 -14.99
N HIS A 110 19.32 -21.85 -15.58
CA HIS A 110 19.53 -21.63 -17.01
C HIS A 110 20.82 -20.85 -17.20
N LYS A 111 21.66 -21.29 -18.13
CA LYS A 111 22.82 -20.52 -18.59
C LYS A 111 22.49 -19.97 -19.97
N LEU A 112 22.48 -18.65 -20.09
CA LEU A 112 22.38 -17.97 -21.37
C LEU A 112 23.80 -17.80 -21.90
N ASP A 113 24.19 -18.66 -22.84
CA ASP A 113 25.48 -18.54 -23.52
C ASP A 113 25.30 -17.59 -24.71
N ILE A 114 25.85 -16.38 -24.58
CA ILE A 114 25.80 -15.36 -25.63
C ILE A 114 27.12 -15.42 -26.40
N THR A 115 27.05 -15.84 -27.67
CA THR A 115 28.24 -16.07 -28.49
C THR A 115 28.60 -14.90 -29.39
N SER A 116 27.63 -14.05 -29.72
CA SER A 116 27.82 -12.91 -30.61
C SER A 116 27.27 -11.61 -30.05
N VAL A 117 27.82 -10.48 -30.52
CA VAL A 117 27.33 -9.14 -30.17
C VAL A 117 25.91 -8.90 -30.69
N GLU A 118 25.53 -9.54 -31.79
CA GLU A 118 24.19 -9.44 -32.36
C GLU A 118 23.13 -10.13 -31.50
N GLU A 119 23.45 -11.31 -30.94
CA GLU A 119 22.59 -12.01 -29.98
C GLU A 119 22.38 -11.18 -28.71
N PHE A 120 23.43 -10.52 -28.22
CA PHE A 120 23.32 -9.63 -27.07
C PHE A 120 22.33 -8.48 -27.33
N LYS A 121 22.42 -7.83 -28.50
CA LYS A 121 21.49 -6.76 -28.89
C LYS A 121 20.05 -7.25 -29.04
N LYS A 122 19.86 -8.45 -29.62
CA LYS A 122 18.53 -9.06 -29.73
C LYS A 122 17.92 -9.34 -28.35
N LEU A 123 18.72 -9.84 -27.42
CA LEU A 123 18.27 -10.10 -26.04
C LEU A 123 17.85 -8.81 -25.35
N GLN A 124 18.64 -7.75 -25.46
CA GLN A 124 18.30 -6.44 -24.88
C GLN A 124 17.00 -5.85 -25.46
N ASN A 125 16.81 -5.96 -26.78
CA ASN A 125 15.56 -5.52 -27.43
C ASN A 125 14.36 -6.35 -26.95
N TYR A 126 14.53 -7.67 -26.84
CA TYR A 126 13.50 -8.58 -26.35
C TYR A 126 13.10 -8.26 -24.91
N GLU A 127 14.05 -8.00 -24.01
CA GLU A 127 13.76 -7.61 -22.63
C GLU A 127 12.93 -6.31 -22.58
N ARG A 128 13.33 -5.29 -23.37
CA ARG A 128 12.60 -4.03 -23.45
C ARG A 128 11.18 -4.21 -24.01
N GLU A 129 11.01 -4.99 -25.08
CA GLU A 129 9.69 -5.29 -25.65
C GLU A 129 8.80 -5.99 -24.62
N LYS A 130 9.33 -6.98 -23.90
CA LYS A 130 8.60 -7.69 -22.85
C LYS A 130 8.15 -6.77 -21.73
N PHE A 131 8.99 -5.82 -21.31
CA PHE A 131 8.58 -4.82 -20.34
C PHE A 131 7.46 -3.93 -20.85
N ILE A 132 7.55 -3.46 -22.10
CA ILE A 132 6.50 -2.64 -22.71
C ILE A 132 5.18 -3.42 -22.79
N GLU A 133 5.21 -4.69 -23.16
CA GLU A 133 4.02 -5.57 -23.14
C GLU A 133 3.39 -5.65 -21.74
N MET A 134 4.19 -5.85 -20.68
CA MET A 134 3.67 -5.91 -19.30
C MET A 134 3.05 -4.58 -18.86
N ILE A 135 3.68 -3.44 -19.19
CA ILE A 135 3.12 -2.12 -18.87
C ILE A 135 1.81 -1.91 -19.61
N GLN A 136 1.76 -2.30 -20.89
CA GLN A 136 0.57 -2.16 -21.72
C GLN A 136 -0.59 -2.99 -21.16
N GLN A 137 -0.33 -4.23 -20.72
CA GLN A 137 -1.35 -5.06 -20.06
C GLN A 137 -1.94 -4.39 -18.82
N ILE A 138 -1.12 -3.74 -17.99
CA ILE A 138 -1.61 -2.97 -16.84
C ILE A 138 -2.49 -1.81 -17.29
N LYS A 139 -2.04 -1.04 -18.29
CA LYS A 139 -2.79 0.09 -18.82
C LYS A 139 -4.12 -0.29 -19.46
N ASP A 140 -4.16 -1.41 -20.18
CA ASP A 140 -5.35 -1.90 -20.86
C ASP A 140 -6.47 -2.23 -19.85
N THR A 141 -6.10 -2.58 -18.60
CA THR A 141 -7.09 -2.74 -17.52
C THR A 141 -7.62 -1.42 -16.94
N GLY A 142 -6.99 -0.29 -17.27
CA GLY A 142 -7.33 1.03 -16.77
C GLY A 142 -6.77 1.34 -15.38
N ALA A 143 -5.78 0.59 -14.91
CA ALA A 143 -5.08 0.89 -13.66
C ALA A 143 -4.24 2.17 -13.77
N ASN A 144 -4.20 2.97 -12.70
CA ASN A 144 -3.41 4.20 -12.63
C ASN A 144 -2.30 4.15 -11.57
N LEU A 145 -2.22 3.09 -10.77
CA LEU A 145 -1.16 2.85 -9.81
C LEU A 145 -0.83 1.36 -9.77
N ALA A 146 0.46 1.00 -9.81
CA ALA A 146 0.91 -0.37 -9.60
C ALA A 146 1.60 -0.52 -8.25
N ILE A 147 1.18 -1.51 -7.47
CA ILE A 147 1.83 -1.90 -6.22
C ILE A 147 2.39 -3.30 -6.39
N CYS A 148 3.72 -3.43 -6.31
CA CYS A 148 4.42 -4.69 -6.50
C CYS A 148 5.04 -5.16 -5.18
N GLN A 149 4.85 -6.45 -4.87
CA GLN A 149 5.55 -7.10 -3.75
C GLN A 149 7.05 -7.12 -3.98
N TRP A 150 7.46 -7.46 -5.20
CA TRP A 150 8.86 -7.59 -5.57
C TRP A 150 9.42 -6.29 -6.12
N GLY A 151 10.74 -6.17 -6.01
CA GLY A 151 11.51 -5.15 -6.72
C GLY A 151 11.45 -5.32 -8.23
N PHE A 152 11.86 -4.27 -8.92
CA PHE A 152 12.13 -4.30 -10.34
C PHE A 152 13.24 -3.31 -10.69
N ASP A 153 13.84 -3.51 -11.86
CA ASP A 153 15.04 -2.81 -12.34
C ASP A 153 14.76 -1.34 -12.70
N ASP A 154 15.83 -0.54 -12.74
CA ASP A 154 15.74 0.89 -13.03
C ASP A 154 15.30 1.18 -14.48
N GLU A 155 15.58 0.28 -15.43
CA GLU A 155 15.06 0.41 -16.80
C GLU A 155 13.53 0.29 -16.82
N ALA A 156 12.97 -0.66 -16.06
CA ALA A 156 11.52 -0.81 -15.93
C ALA A 156 10.89 0.41 -15.23
N ASN A 157 11.54 0.97 -14.20
CA ASN A 157 11.12 2.24 -13.57
C ASN A 157 11.01 3.38 -14.60
N HIS A 158 12.01 3.53 -15.45
CA HIS A 158 12.01 4.57 -16.46
C HIS A 158 10.88 4.37 -17.49
N LEU A 159 10.66 3.14 -17.93
CA LEU A 159 9.57 2.80 -18.85
C LEU A 159 8.19 3.05 -18.21
N LEU A 160 7.99 2.72 -16.93
CA LEU A 160 6.77 3.01 -16.19
C LEU A 160 6.49 4.52 -16.10
N LEU A 161 7.53 5.30 -15.84
CA LEU A 161 7.46 6.76 -15.81
C LEU A 161 7.07 7.36 -17.17
N GLN A 162 7.73 6.93 -18.26
CA GLN A 162 7.38 7.37 -19.62
C GLN A 162 5.92 7.06 -19.96
N ASN A 163 5.43 5.95 -19.42
CA ASN A 163 4.07 5.50 -19.56
C ASN A 163 3.09 6.17 -18.58
N LYS A 164 3.53 7.09 -17.71
CA LYS A 164 2.71 7.76 -16.69
C LYS A 164 1.99 6.79 -15.75
N LEU A 165 2.62 5.65 -15.45
CA LEU A 165 2.12 4.69 -14.48
C LEU A 165 3.00 4.77 -13.21
N PRO A 166 2.56 5.45 -12.16
CA PRO A 166 3.26 5.42 -10.89
C PRO A 166 3.29 3.99 -10.34
N ALA A 167 4.41 3.64 -9.71
CA ALA A 167 4.60 2.32 -9.16
C ALA A 167 5.29 2.37 -7.79
N VAL A 168 4.98 1.37 -6.95
CA VAL A 168 5.62 1.12 -5.67
C VAL A 168 6.23 -0.27 -5.71
N ARG A 169 7.48 -0.39 -5.25
CA ARG A 169 8.25 -1.64 -5.23
C ARG A 169 8.58 -2.05 -3.82
N TRP A 170 8.84 -3.35 -3.62
CA TRP A 170 9.24 -3.91 -2.32
C TRP A 170 8.20 -3.71 -1.21
N VAL A 171 6.92 -3.89 -1.53
CA VAL A 171 5.85 -3.84 -0.52
C VAL A 171 5.79 -5.16 0.25
N GLY A 172 5.64 -5.08 1.57
CA GLY A 172 5.57 -6.27 2.43
C GLY A 172 4.35 -7.15 2.10
N GLY A 173 4.47 -8.46 2.32
CA GLY A 173 3.35 -9.39 2.14
C GLY A 173 2.09 -9.00 2.93
N PRO A 174 2.20 -8.77 4.26
CA PRO A 174 1.07 -8.34 5.08
C PRO A 174 0.48 -6.99 4.64
N GLU A 175 1.33 -6.07 4.17
CA GLU A 175 0.88 -4.77 3.68
C GLU A 175 0.06 -4.90 2.39
N ILE A 176 0.46 -5.79 1.48
CA ILE A 176 -0.30 -6.08 0.25
C ILE A 176 -1.67 -6.66 0.56
N GLU A 177 -1.76 -7.55 1.55
CA GLU A 177 -3.03 -8.12 2.00
C GLU A 177 -3.95 -7.05 2.57
N LEU A 178 -3.41 -6.17 3.43
CA LEU A 178 -4.13 -5.01 3.95
C LEU A 178 -4.62 -4.07 2.84
N VAL A 179 -3.77 -3.75 1.87
CA VAL A 179 -4.15 -2.92 0.71
C VAL A 179 -5.25 -3.60 -0.10
N ALA A 180 -5.17 -4.91 -0.33
CA ALA A 180 -6.20 -5.66 -1.04
C ALA A 180 -7.55 -5.60 -0.31
N ILE A 181 -7.56 -5.79 1.01
CA ILE A 181 -8.78 -5.74 1.83
C ILE A 181 -9.35 -4.33 1.86
N ALA A 182 -8.52 -3.30 2.05
CA ALA A 182 -8.94 -1.91 2.11
C ALA A 182 -9.54 -1.45 0.78
N THR A 183 -8.83 -1.70 -0.32
CA THR A 183 -9.22 -1.23 -1.65
C THR A 183 -10.24 -2.13 -2.35
N ASN A 184 -10.61 -3.26 -1.72
CA ASN A 184 -11.42 -4.33 -2.29
C ASN A 184 -10.84 -4.88 -3.62
N GLY A 185 -9.51 -4.82 -3.75
CA GLY A 185 -8.76 -5.36 -4.87
C GLY A 185 -8.40 -6.83 -4.66
N ARG A 186 -8.05 -7.52 -5.75
CA ARG A 186 -7.50 -8.89 -5.67
C ARG A 186 -6.02 -8.87 -5.96
N ILE A 187 -5.28 -9.66 -5.19
CA ILE A 187 -3.85 -9.88 -5.42
C ILE A 187 -3.68 -10.70 -6.70
N VAL A 188 -2.96 -10.17 -7.67
CA VAL A 188 -2.76 -10.79 -8.98
C VAL A 188 -1.34 -11.39 -9.07
N PRO A 189 -1.22 -12.73 -9.24
CA PRO A 189 0.08 -13.40 -9.29
C PRO A 189 0.72 -13.44 -10.68
N ARG A 190 -0.01 -13.08 -11.75
CA ARG A 190 0.46 -13.10 -13.15
C ARG A 190 -0.16 -11.96 -13.94
N PHE A 191 0.60 -11.31 -14.81
CA PHE A 191 0.09 -10.19 -15.62
C PHE A 191 -1.06 -10.58 -16.56
N GLU A 192 -1.06 -11.81 -17.08
CA GLU A 192 -2.14 -12.34 -17.93
C GLU A 192 -3.50 -12.41 -17.23
N ASP A 193 -3.48 -12.55 -15.90
CA ASP A 193 -4.69 -12.63 -15.07
C ASP A 193 -5.23 -11.25 -14.67
N LEU A 194 -4.54 -10.17 -15.04
CA LEU A 194 -4.92 -8.81 -14.70
C LEU A 194 -6.17 -8.42 -15.49
N LYS A 195 -7.23 -8.07 -14.76
CA LYS A 195 -8.52 -7.62 -15.31
C LYS A 195 -9.00 -6.42 -14.52
N ALA A 196 -9.79 -5.55 -15.15
CA ALA A 196 -10.35 -4.36 -14.52
C ALA A 196 -11.17 -4.68 -13.24
N GLU A 197 -11.79 -5.85 -13.18
CA GLU A 197 -12.57 -6.33 -12.01
C GLU A 197 -11.71 -6.65 -10.78
N LYS A 198 -10.43 -6.93 -10.98
CA LYS A 198 -9.49 -7.29 -9.91
C LYS A 198 -8.76 -6.09 -9.33
N LEU A 199 -8.93 -4.90 -9.92
CA LEU A 199 -8.27 -3.68 -9.47
C LEU A 199 -8.88 -3.18 -8.15
N GLY A 200 -8.02 -2.75 -7.24
CA GLY A 200 -8.43 -2.04 -6.04
C GLY A 200 -8.89 -0.62 -6.36
N ARG A 201 -9.82 -0.08 -5.59
CA ARG A 201 -10.29 1.31 -5.71
C ARG A 201 -9.99 2.09 -4.43
N ALA A 202 -9.36 3.24 -4.58
CA ALA A 202 -9.15 4.23 -3.52
C ALA A 202 -9.40 5.64 -4.06
N GLY A 203 -9.94 6.54 -3.25
CA GLY A 203 -10.20 7.92 -3.66
C GLY A 203 -8.91 8.71 -3.86
N ILE A 204 -7.95 8.57 -2.95
CA ILE A 204 -6.68 9.29 -3.03
C ILE A 204 -5.50 8.45 -2.54
N VAL A 205 -4.40 8.50 -3.30
CA VAL A 205 -3.10 7.97 -2.89
C VAL A 205 -2.12 9.11 -2.90
N ARG A 206 -1.52 9.42 -1.76
CA ARG A 206 -0.59 10.53 -1.60
C ARG A 206 0.67 10.11 -0.88
N GLU A 207 1.77 10.71 -1.28
CA GLU A 207 3.04 10.60 -0.59
C GLU A 207 3.10 11.68 0.51
N MET A 208 3.21 11.26 1.77
CA MET A 208 3.35 12.14 2.93
C MET A 208 4.69 11.95 3.60
N SER A 209 5.35 13.05 3.93
CA SER A 209 6.50 13.05 4.84
C SER A 209 6.01 13.15 6.28
N PHE A 210 6.40 12.20 7.13
CA PHE A 210 6.09 12.24 8.55
C PHE A 210 7.31 12.70 9.36
N GLY A 211 7.13 13.74 10.17
CA GLY A 211 8.16 14.26 11.07
C GLY A 211 9.22 15.14 10.39
N THR A 212 10.42 15.15 10.97
CA THR A 212 11.58 15.96 10.52
C THR A 212 12.53 15.21 9.59
N THR A 213 12.39 13.90 9.48
CA THR A 213 13.16 13.03 8.58
C THR A 213 12.60 13.11 7.16
N ARG A 214 13.49 13.00 6.15
CA ARG A 214 13.12 13.02 4.71
C ARG A 214 12.42 11.73 4.25
N GLU A 215 12.05 10.86 5.18
CA GLU A 215 11.36 9.61 4.85
C GLU A 215 9.92 9.93 4.48
N LYS A 216 9.49 9.34 3.37
CA LYS A 216 8.16 9.54 2.83
C LYS A 216 7.42 8.22 2.86
N MET A 217 6.14 8.29 3.19
CA MET A 217 5.24 7.15 3.19
C MET A 217 4.14 7.37 2.19
N LEU A 218 3.66 6.27 1.64
CA LEU A 218 2.49 6.28 0.79
C LEU A 218 1.26 6.06 1.67
N VAL A 219 0.35 7.02 1.65
CA VAL A 219 -0.92 6.97 2.36
C VAL A 219 -2.03 6.74 1.33
N ILE A 220 -2.79 5.67 1.50
CA ILE A 220 -3.95 5.32 0.69
C ILE A 220 -5.20 5.61 1.52
N GLU A 221 -5.98 6.61 1.13
CA GLU A 221 -7.19 7.05 1.83
C GLU A 221 -8.42 6.90 0.93
N GLU A 222 -9.61 6.99 1.54
CA GLU A 222 -10.90 6.84 0.85
C GLU A 222 -11.02 5.50 0.12
N CYS A 223 -10.56 4.44 0.77
CA CYS A 223 -10.67 3.08 0.26
C CYS A 223 -12.14 2.62 0.22
N ALA A 224 -12.48 1.77 -0.77
CA ALA A 224 -13.82 1.23 -0.93
C ALA A 224 -14.35 0.49 0.32
N ASN A 225 -13.44 -0.09 1.11
CA ASN A 225 -13.74 -0.70 2.39
C ASN A 225 -13.06 0.07 3.52
N THR A 226 -13.87 0.62 4.42
CA THR A 226 -13.40 1.41 5.58
C THR A 226 -12.95 0.55 6.76
N ARG A 227 -12.96 -0.78 6.62
CA ARG A 227 -12.62 -1.73 7.70
C ARG A 227 -11.13 -1.88 7.96
N ALA A 228 -10.24 -1.31 7.16
CA ALA A 228 -8.81 -1.30 7.42
C ALA A 228 -8.36 0.10 7.84
N VAL A 229 -7.68 0.19 8.98
CA VAL A 229 -7.19 1.45 9.56
C VAL A 229 -5.74 1.31 9.99
N THR A 230 -4.99 2.41 9.93
CA THR A 230 -3.58 2.48 10.37
C THR A 230 -3.37 3.65 11.33
#